data_AF-A0A4Q9VZP7-F1
#
_entry.id   AF-A0A4Q9VZP7-F1
#
_cell.length_a   1.000
_cell.length_b   1.000
_cell.length_c   1.000
_cell.angle_alpha   90.00
_cell.angle_beta   90.00
_cell.angle_gamma   90.00
#
_symmetry.space_group_name_H-M   'P 1'
#
loop_
_entity.id
_entity.type
_entity.pdbx_description
1 polymer ?
#
loop_
_entity_poly.entity_id
_entity_poly.type
_entity_poly.pdbx_seq_one_letter_code
_entity_poly.pdbx_strand_id
1 'polypeptide(L)'
;LPIFGGVDPSIKVFTGKAICFNSHDEAVEAIDNHTVREGHVVVIRYEGPKGGPGMPEMLAPTSSIVGRGLGKDVALITDGRFSGATRGIAVGHISPEAASGGPIGLIRDGDKITIDLINRTLNVNQSEEELYRSKN
;
A
#
# COMPACT_ATOMS: atom_id res chain seq x y z
N LEU A 1 -12.20 0.26 7.75
CA LEU A 1 -11.20 0.78 6.79
C LEU A 1 -11.23 2.30 6.79
N PRO A 2 -10.16 2.98 7.21
CA PRO A 2 -10.09 4.43 7.15
C PRO A 2 -9.55 4.88 5.77
N ILE A 3 -10.44 5.57 5.05
CA ILE A 3 -10.19 6.58 4.01
C ILE A 3 -9.72 6.08 2.63
N PHE A 4 -10.60 6.18 1.62
CA PHE A 4 -10.26 6.23 0.20
C PHE A 4 -10.27 7.70 -0.24
N GLY A 5 -9.11 8.31 -0.49
CA GLY A 5 -9.00 9.70 -0.92
C GLY A 5 -8.96 9.81 -2.43
N GLY A 6 -9.99 10.40 -3.06
CA GLY A 6 -9.93 10.82 -4.47
C GLY A 6 -9.66 9.70 -5.49
N VAL A 7 -10.25 8.52 -5.32
CA VAL A 7 -10.23 7.42 -6.29
C VAL A 7 -11.18 7.74 -7.45
N ASP A 8 -10.79 7.38 -8.68
CA ASP A 8 -11.69 7.49 -9.83
C ASP A 8 -12.92 6.58 -9.65
N PRO A 9 -14.16 7.09 -9.82
CA PRO A 9 -15.39 6.31 -9.58
C PRO A 9 -15.55 5.07 -10.46
N SER A 10 -14.83 4.98 -11.59
CA SER A 10 -14.83 3.80 -12.45
C SER A 10 -14.09 2.61 -11.83
N ILE A 11 -13.20 2.86 -10.87
CA ILE A 11 -12.40 1.83 -10.20
C ILE A 11 -13.25 1.24 -9.08
N LYS A 12 -13.69 -0.01 -9.29
CA LYS A 12 -14.48 -0.77 -8.33
C LYS A 12 -13.65 -1.81 -7.59
N VAL A 13 -12.76 -2.47 -8.32
CA VAL A 13 -11.84 -3.48 -7.84
C VAL A 13 -10.51 -3.24 -8.53
N PHE A 14 -9.43 -3.26 -7.77
CA PHE A 14 -8.06 -3.20 -8.28
C PHE A 14 -7.30 -4.43 -7.84
N THR A 15 -6.57 -5.05 -8.76
CA THR A 15 -5.72 -6.20 -8.45
C THR A 15 -4.36 -5.98 -9.07
N GLY A 16 -3.32 -6.04 -8.23
CA GLY A 16 -1.94 -5.81 -8.68
C GLY A 16 -0.94 -6.68 -7.95
N LYS A 17 0.32 -6.56 -8.36
CA LYS A 17 1.46 -7.24 -7.72
C LYS A 17 2.09 -6.34 -6.68
N ALA A 18 2.33 -6.88 -5.50
CA ALA A 18 2.99 -6.18 -4.41
C ALA A 18 4.42 -5.79 -4.80
N ILE A 19 4.79 -4.57 -4.42
CA ILE A 19 6.17 -4.11 -4.37
C ILE A 19 6.37 -3.44 -3.01
N CYS A 20 7.24 -4.02 -2.19
CA CYS A 20 7.34 -3.77 -0.76
C CYS A 20 8.51 -2.85 -0.44
N PHE A 21 8.24 -1.86 0.40
CA PHE A 21 9.19 -0.91 0.94
C PHE A 21 9.05 -0.84 2.46
N ASN A 22 10.16 -0.57 3.14
CA ASN A 22 10.19 -0.51 4.60
C ASN A 22 10.27 0.93 5.13
N SER A 23 10.30 1.91 4.23
CA SER A 23 10.23 3.32 4.57
C SER A 23 9.54 4.13 3.49
N HIS A 24 9.06 5.31 3.87
CA HIS A 24 8.55 6.32 2.96
C HIS A 24 9.54 6.68 1.85
N ASP A 25 10.80 6.94 2.21
CA ASP A 25 11.83 7.45 1.28
C ASP A 25 12.15 6.42 0.19
N GLU A 26 12.26 5.13 0.55
CA GLU A 26 12.45 4.04 -0.41
C GLU A 26 11.29 3.98 -1.42
N ALA A 27 10.05 4.16 -0.96
CA ALA A 27 8.89 4.13 -1.82
C ALA A 27 8.86 5.32 -2.78
N VAL A 28 9.20 6.53 -2.31
CA VAL A 28 9.29 7.73 -3.16
C VAL A 28 10.39 7.54 -4.22
N GLU A 29 11.59 7.12 -3.82
CA GLU A 29 12.69 6.87 -4.74
C GLU A 29 12.31 5.84 -5.81
N ALA A 30 11.65 4.75 -5.42
CA ALA A 30 11.20 3.71 -6.34
C ALA A 30 10.10 4.18 -7.32
N ILE A 31 9.29 5.16 -6.91
CA ILE A 31 8.33 5.80 -7.81
C ILE A 31 9.07 6.74 -8.76
N ASP A 32 10.02 7.53 -8.28
CA ASP A 32 10.72 8.52 -9.10
C ASP A 32 11.69 7.88 -10.10
N ASN A 33 12.32 6.76 -9.74
CA ASN A 33 13.25 6.01 -10.59
C ASN A 33 12.59 5.01 -11.56
N HIS A 34 11.25 5.01 -11.65
CA HIS A 34 10.45 4.13 -12.52
C HIS A 34 10.48 2.62 -12.17
N THR A 35 10.90 2.26 -10.96
CA THR A 35 10.76 0.88 -10.45
C THR A 35 9.28 0.54 -10.23
N VAL A 36 8.48 1.49 -9.73
CA VAL A 36 7.02 1.35 -9.67
C VAL A 36 6.39 1.57 -11.04
N ARG A 37 5.57 0.61 -11.47
CA ARG A 37 4.92 0.53 -12.78
C ARG A 37 3.44 0.25 -12.63
N GLU A 38 2.69 0.46 -13.71
CA GLU A 38 1.28 0.07 -13.83
C GLU A 38 1.07 -1.39 -13.40
N GLY A 39 -0.01 -1.64 -12.65
CA GLY A 39 -0.36 -2.94 -12.09
C GLY A 39 0.34 -3.26 -10.77
N HIS A 40 1.14 -2.33 -10.21
CA HIS A 40 1.75 -2.53 -8.89
C HIS A 40 0.83 -2.09 -7.75
N VAL A 41 0.98 -2.78 -6.61
CA VAL A 41 0.49 -2.37 -5.30
C VAL A 41 1.72 -2.04 -4.45
N VAL A 42 1.96 -0.76 -4.23
CA VAL A 42 3.05 -0.27 -3.40
C VAL A 42 2.70 -0.52 -1.93
N VAL A 43 3.50 -1.33 -1.24
CA VAL A 43 3.30 -1.71 0.16
C VAL A 43 4.36 -1.00 0.99
N ILE A 44 3.97 -0.04 1.82
CA ILE A 44 4.89 0.71 2.68
C ILE A 44 4.66 0.25 4.13
N ARG A 45 5.67 -0.38 4.71
CA ARG A 45 5.58 -1.05 6.02
C ARG A 45 6.43 -0.34 7.05
N TYR A 46 6.19 -0.64 8.33
CA TYR A 46 6.94 -0.10 9.46
C TYR A 46 6.78 1.41 9.65
N GLU A 47 5.69 1.98 9.16
CA GLU A 47 5.37 3.41 9.28
C GLU A 47 4.21 3.65 10.27
N GLY A 48 3.75 2.57 10.92
CA GLY A 48 2.79 2.60 12.01
C GLY A 48 3.34 3.23 13.30
N PRO A 49 2.53 3.34 14.35
CA PRO A 49 2.87 4.06 15.57
C PRO A 49 4.14 3.57 16.27
N LYS A 50 4.45 2.26 16.20
CA LYS A 50 5.67 1.70 16.78
C LYS A 50 6.83 1.63 15.78
N GLY A 51 6.53 1.43 14.50
CA GLY A 51 7.54 1.27 13.45
C GLY A 51 8.25 2.58 13.07
N GLY A 52 7.48 3.65 12.84
CA GLY A 52 7.96 4.93 12.28
C GLY A 52 8.30 6.01 13.31
N PRO A 53 8.19 5.73 14.62
CA PRO A 53 7.70 6.65 15.66
C PRO A 53 6.85 7.86 15.21
N GLY A 54 5.57 7.89 15.64
CA GLY A 54 4.73 9.09 15.51
C GLY A 54 3.87 9.19 14.25
N MET A 55 3.87 8.17 13.39
CA MET A 55 2.97 8.02 12.23
C MET A 55 2.97 9.27 11.31
N PRO A 56 4.08 9.53 10.59
CA PRO A 56 4.20 10.68 9.70
C PRO A 56 3.14 10.63 8.58
N GLU A 57 2.57 11.79 8.23
CA GLU A 57 1.62 11.89 7.12
C GLU A 57 2.35 11.76 5.77
N MET A 58 1.96 10.77 4.96
CA MET A 58 2.52 10.57 3.63
C MET A 58 1.70 11.32 2.57
N LEU A 59 2.33 12.27 1.88
CA LEU A 59 1.78 12.97 0.70
C LEU A 59 2.63 12.80 -0.56
N ALA A 60 3.95 12.64 -0.42
CA ALA A 60 4.86 12.57 -1.58
C ALA A 60 4.63 11.35 -2.50
N PRO A 61 4.48 10.10 -2.01
CA PRO A 61 4.28 8.93 -2.86
C PRO A 61 3.04 9.02 -3.74
N THR A 62 1.94 9.52 -3.18
CA THR A 62 0.66 9.65 -3.87
C THR A 62 0.73 10.76 -4.91
N SER A 63 1.41 11.87 -4.59
CA SER A 63 1.66 12.97 -5.53
C SER A 63 2.55 12.55 -6.70
N SER A 64 3.65 11.81 -6.45
CA SER A 64 4.53 11.31 -7.51
C SER A 64 3.81 10.32 -8.43
N ILE A 65 2.99 9.41 -7.91
CA ILE A 65 2.20 8.47 -8.74
C ILE A 65 1.22 9.21 -9.64
N VAL A 66 0.50 10.20 -9.11
CA VAL A 66 -0.44 11.01 -9.89
C VAL A 66 0.27 11.87 -10.92
N GLY A 67 1.40 12.49 -10.56
CA GLY A 67 2.24 13.27 -11.48
C GLY A 67 2.75 12.44 -12.67
N ARG A 68 2.94 11.13 -12.46
CA ARG A 68 3.29 10.16 -13.51
C ARG A 68 2.10 9.63 -14.30
N GLY A 69 0.87 10.05 -14.00
CA GLY A 69 -0.34 9.56 -14.65
C GLY A 69 -0.80 8.17 -14.20
N LEU A 70 -0.17 7.59 -13.18
CA LEU A 70 -0.41 6.21 -12.72
C LEU A 70 -1.48 6.11 -11.63
N GLY A 71 -2.22 7.20 -11.35
CA GLY A 71 -3.16 7.27 -10.22
C GLY A 71 -4.34 6.29 -10.28
N LYS A 72 -4.60 5.70 -11.44
CA LYS A 72 -5.62 4.64 -11.65
C LYS A 72 -5.03 3.24 -11.72
N ASP A 73 -3.72 3.17 -11.97
CA ASP A 73 -3.02 1.97 -12.40
C ASP A 73 -2.10 1.42 -11.31
N VAL A 74 -1.88 2.21 -10.25
CA VAL A 74 -1.08 1.85 -9.09
C VAL A 74 -1.89 2.12 -7.83
N ALA A 75 -1.84 1.17 -6.90
CA ALA A 75 -2.38 1.33 -5.56
C ALA A 75 -1.26 1.48 -4.52
N LEU A 76 -1.55 2.16 -3.41
CA LEU A 76 -0.68 2.26 -2.26
C LEU A 76 -1.38 1.73 -1.01
N ILE A 77 -0.65 0.96 -0.22
CA ILE A 77 -1.12 0.46 1.08
C ILE A 77 -0.05 0.68 2.15
N THR A 78 -0.47 1.05 3.37
CA THR A 78 0.47 1.26 4.48
C THR A 78 -0.15 1.02 5.86
N ASP A 79 0.69 0.63 6.83
CA ASP A 79 0.37 0.64 8.26
C ASP A 79 0.52 2.03 8.91
N GLY A 80 1.11 3.00 8.20
CA GLY A 80 1.15 4.41 8.55
C GLY A 80 -0.10 5.19 8.15
N ARG A 81 0.06 6.49 7.87
CA ARG A 81 -1.04 7.41 7.55
C ARG A 81 -0.83 8.14 6.24
N PHE A 82 -1.92 8.24 5.45
CA PHE A 82 -1.99 9.14 4.31
C PHE A 82 -2.63 10.47 4.70
N SER A 83 -2.20 11.56 4.05
CA SER A 83 -2.87 12.86 4.20
C SER A 83 -4.23 12.86 3.50
N GLY A 84 -5.18 13.67 3.98
CA GLY A 84 -6.52 13.79 3.39
C GLY A 84 -6.56 14.36 1.96
N ALA A 85 -5.42 14.87 1.46
CA ALA A 85 -5.25 15.35 0.10
C ALA A 85 -4.83 14.25 -0.90
N THR A 86 -4.65 13.01 -0.41
CA THR A 86 -4.30 11.86 -1.24
C THR A 86 -5.31 11.64 -2.36
N ARG A 87 -4.80 11.34 -3.55
CA ARG A 87 -5.54 10.99 -4.77
C ARG A 87 -5.09 9.61 -5.24
N GLY A 88 -5.99 8.86 -5.88
CA GLY A 88 -5.72 7.49 -6.33
C GLY A 88 -6.06 6.43 -5.28
N ILE A 89 -5.73 5.17 -5.59
CA ILE A 89 -6.09 4.02 -4.75
C ILE A 89 -5.13 3.93 -3.57
N ALA A 90 -5.48 4.53 -2.43
CA ALA A 90 -4.65 4.53 -1.23
C ALA A 90 -5.40 3.96 -0.02
N VAL A 91 -4.75 3.07 0.73
CA VAL A 91 -5.28 2.46 1.96
C VAL A 91 -4.27 2.64 3.09
N GLY A 92 -4.62 3.45 4.10
CA GLY A 92 -3.77 3.68 5.27
C GLY A 92 -4.30 2.98 6.53
N HIS A 93 -3.54 3.11 7.61
CA HIS A 93 -3.82 2.57 8.96
C HIS A 93 -4.14 1.07 8.94
N ILE A 94 -3.42 0.30 8.12
CA ILE A 94 -3.53 -1.15 8.16
C ILE A 94 -3.09 -1.64 9.54
N SER A 95 -3.94 -2.45 10.16
CA SER A 95 -3.74 -2.98 11.51
C SER A 95 -4.04 -4.48 11.53
N PRO A 96 -3.24 -5.30 12.25
CA PRO A 96 -2.06 -4.91 13.02
C PRO A 96 -0.89 -4.40 12.15
N GLU A 97 -0.08 -3.47 12.67
CA GLU A 97 1.07 -2.90 11.94
C GLU A 97 2.22 -3.94 11.78
N ALA A 98 3.12 -3.71 10.82
CA ALA A 98 4.24 -4.63 10.56
C ALA A 98 5.15 -4.81 11.79
N ALA A 99 5.44 -3.72 12.51
CA ALA A 99 6.27 -3.75 13.72
C ALA A 99 5.66 -4.57 14.88
N SER A 100 4.33 -4.77 14.88
CA SER A 100 3.64 -5.63 15.83
C SER A 100 3.42 -7.06 15.30
N GLY A 101 4.05 -7.42 14.17
CA GLY A 101 3.92 -8.73 13.54
C GLY A 101 2.63 -8.93 12.74
N GLY A 102 2.00 -7.85 12.29
CA GLY A 102 0.76 -7.91 11.51
C GLY A 102 0.94 -8.46 10.09
N PRO A 103 -0.16 -8.85 9.42
CA PRO A 103 -0.12 -9.49 8.10
C PRO A 103 0.58 -8.66 7.02
N ILE A 104 0.52 -7.33 7.08
CA ILE A 104 1.21 -6.44 6.12
C ILE A 104 2.74 -6.64 6.15
N GLY A 105 3.29 -7.03 7.29
CA GLY A 105 4.71 -7.39 7.44
C GLY A 105 5.11 -8.67 6.71
N LEU A 106 4.14 -9.55 6.38
CA LEU A 106 4.39 -10.84 5.73
C LEU A 106 4.35 -10.76 4.20
N ILE A 107 3.85 -9.65 3.64
CA ILE A 107 3.73 -9.46 2.20
C ILE A 107 5.11 -9.39 1.55
N ARG A 108 5.25 -10.04 0.41
CA ARG A 108 6.48 -10.10 -0.40
C ARG A 108 6.27 -9.54 -1.79
N ASP A 109 7.36 -9.12 -2.42
CA ASP A 109 7.33 -8.67 -3.80
C ASP A 109 6.74 -9.76 -4.72
N GLY A 110 5.82 -9.34 -5.58
CA GLY A 110 5.11 -10.21 -6.51
C GLY A 110 3.82 -10.82 -5.97
N ASP A 111 3.54 -10.71 -4.67
CA ASP A 111 2.28 -11.19 -4.09
C ASP A 111 1.09 -10.47 -4.74
N LYS A 112 0.05 -11.21 -5.07
CA LYS A 112 -1.13 -10.64 -5.71
C LYS A 112 -2.05 -10.06 -4.64
N ILE A 113 -2.33 -8.77 -4.70
CA ILE A 113 -3.20 -8.07 -3.75
C ILE A 113 -4.44 -7.56 -4.49
N THR A 114 -5.60 -7.80 -3.90
CA THR A 114 -6.90 -7.33 -4.39
C THR A 114 -7.49 -6.31 -3.42
N ILE A 115 -7.78 -5.11 -3.92
CA ILE A 115 -8.48 -4.03 -3.23
C ILE A 115 -9.87 -3.92 -3.83
N ASP A 116 -10.89 -4.29 -3.07
CA ASP A 116 -12.29 -4.18 -3.46
C ASP A 116 -12.92 -2.98 -2.77
N LEU A 117 -13.21 -1.93 -3.54
CA LEU A 117 -13.83 -0.71 -3.04
C LEU A 117 -15.34 -0.87 -2.81
N ILE A 118 -15.99 -1.81 -3.50
CA ILE A 118 -17.43 -2.10 -3.32
C ILE A 118 -17.62 -2.78 -1.98
N ASN A 119 -16.91 -3.89 -1.77
CA ASN A 119 -17.02 -4.71 -0.56
C ASN A 119 -16.18 -4.17 0.58
N ARG A 120 -15.33 -3.17 0.32
CA ARG A 120 -14.38 -2.58 1.27
C ARG A 120 -13.49 -3.67 1.85
N THR A 121 -12.82 -4.43 0.99
CA THR A 121 -11.88 -5.48 1.41
C THR A 121 -10.51 -5.28 0.79
N LEU A 122 -9.50 -5.76 1.51
CA LEU A 122 -8.11 -5.83 1.07
C LEU A 122 -7.67 -7.26 1.32
N ASN A 123 -7.33 -8.00 0.27
CA ASN A 123 -6.93 -9.39 0.36
C ASN A 123 -5.58 -9.60 -0.32
N VAL A 124 -4.68 -10.28 0.36
CA VAL A 124 -3.51 -10.90 -0.28
C VAL A 124 -4.00 -12.26 -0.77
N ASN A 125 -3.86 -12.55 -2.06
CA ASN A 125 -4.32 -13.81 -2.68
C ASN A 125 -3.38 -14.97 -2.34
N GLN A 126 -3.15 -15.20 -1.05
CA GLN A 126 -2.42 -16.32 -0.47
C GLN A 126 -3.24 -16.88 0.69
N SER A 127 -3.13 -18.18 0.94
CA SER A 127 -3.73 -18.73 2.15
C SER A 127 -2.97 -18.22 3.39
N GLU A 128 -3.63 -18.21 4.56
CA GLU A 128 -2.95 -17.87 5.81
C GLU A 128 -1.73 -18.79 6.03
N GLU A 129 -1.83 -20.08 5.68
CA GLU A 129 -0.70 -21.01 5.82
C GLU A 129 0.50 -20.61 4.95
N GLU A 130 0.28 -20.11 3.74
CA GLU A 130 1.35 -19.66 2.83
C GLU A 130 2.05 -18.38 3.34
N LEU A 131 1.26 -17.44 3.87
CA LEU A 131 1.76 -16.21 4.48
C LEU A 131 2.62 -16.47 5.72
N TYR A 132 2.21 -17.42 6.58
CA TYR A 132 2.96 -17.76 7.79
C TYR A 132 4.11 -18.73 7.56
N ARG A 133 4.03 -19.64 6.57
CA ARG A 133 5.15 -20.53 6.19
C ARG A 133 6.36 -19.75 5.67
N SER A 134 6.11 -18.58 5.13
CA SER A 134 7.11 -17.60 4.69
C SER A 134 7.89 -16.93 5.84
N LYS A 135 7.63 -17.28 7.10
CA LYS A 135 8.28 -16.68 8.28
C LYS A 135 9.48 -17.51 8.83
N ASN A 136 9.76 -18.67 8.25
CA ASN A 136 10.91 -19.53 8.56
C ASN A 136 12.04 -19.38 7.55
#